data_AF-A0A7S2ETC3-F1
#
_entry.id   AF-A0A7S2ETC3-F1
#
_cell.length_a   1.000
_cell.length_b   1.000
_cell.length_c   1.000
_cell.angle_alpha   90.00
_cell.angle_beta   90.00
_cell.angle_gamma   90.00
#
_symmetry.space_group_name_H-M   'P 1'
#
loop_
_entity.id
_entity.type
_entity.pdbx_description
1 polymer ?
#
loop_
_entity_poly.entity_id
_entity_poly.type
_entity_poly.pdbx_seq_one_letter_code
_entity_poly.pdbx_strand_id
1 'polypeptide(L)'
;ADERALTPDPADADDLQTIGILRHRLQRVLYDAVLNAGMTVNFGKRTESVDFNREDGRVELTFGDGTRRVGTLLFGTDGSRSRVRECCAGPGHGLEYTGVTCLMGIAPREDDSDGDSEGDGDDGCRGDVATGAAIRKRGICFPASSTNGCHGSFFPV
;
A
#
# COMPACT_ATOMS: atom_id res chain seq x y z
N ALA A 1 -23.47 9.39 17.84
CA ALA A 1 -22.80 8.13 17.46
C ALA A 1 -22.34 7.49 18.75
N ASP A 2 -22.61 6.20 18.95
CA ASP A 2 -22.25 5.49 20.19
C ASP A 2 -20.73 5.29 20.23
N GLU A 3 -20.04 6.00 21.13
CA GLU A 3 -18.58 5.97 21.29
C GLU A 3 -18.06 4.60 21.76
N ARG A 4 -18.96 3.69 22.17
CA ARG A 4 -18.62 2.32 22.58
C ARG A 4 -18.13 1.42 21.45
N ALA A 5 -18.38 1.77 20.18
CA ALA A 5 -17.93 0.97 19.04
C ALA A 5 -16.41 1.06 18.79
N LEU A 6 -15.71 1.99 19.45
CA LEU A 6 -14.27 2.23 19.27
C LEU A 6 -13.42 1.87 20.50
N THR A 7 -14.06 1.53 21.63
CA THR A 7 -13.33 1.02 22.80
C THR A 7 -13.20 -0.50 22.67
N PRO A 8 -11.98 -1.06 22.64
CA PRO A 8 -11.80 -2.50 22.65
C PRO A 8 -12.53 -3.10 23.85
N ASP A 9 -13.20 -4.24 23.64
CA ASP A 9 -13.84 -4.96 24.74
C ASP A 9 -12.74 -5.32 25.74
N PRO A 10 -12.89 -5.02 27.05
CA PRO A 10 -11.94 -5.46 28.07
C PRO A 10 -11.74 -6.99 28.08
N ALA A 11 -12.65 -7.77 27.50
CA ALA A 11 -12.48 -9.20 27.27
C ALA A 11 -11.40 -9.55 26.21
N ASP A 12 -11.13 -8.64 25.26
CA ASP A 12 -10.12 -8.82 24.20
C ASP A 12 -8.72 -8.36 24.64
N ALA A 13 -8.58 -7.87 25.88
CA ALA A 13 -7.34 -7.26 26.37
C ALA A 13 -6.17 -8.26 26.46
N ASP A 14 -6.44 -9.56 26.63
CA ASP A 14 -5.44 -10.63 26.67
C ASP A 14 -5.11 -11.21 25.28
N ASP A 15 -5.92 -10.92 24.25
CA ASP A 15 -5.81 -11.51 22.90
C ASP A 15 -5.09 -10.61 21.88
N LEU A 16 -4.83 -9.34 22.22
CA LEU A 16 -4.16 -8.40 21.31
C LEU A 16 -2.63 -8.40 21.50
N GLN A 17 -1.98 -9.47 21.05
CA GLN A 17 -0.52 -9.51 20.98
C GLN A 17 -0.01 -8.61 19.85
N THR A 18 0.86 -7.65 20.18
CA THR A 18 1.54 -6.83 19.15
C THR A 18 2.61 -7.66 18.47
N ILE A 19 2.53 -7.75 17.13
CA ILE A 19 3.51 -8.46 16.31
C ILE A 19 4.22 -7.45 15.40
N GLY A 20 5.55 -7.51 15.36
CA GLY A 20 6.36 -6.79 14.37
C GLY A 20 6.49 -7.61 13.09
N ILE A 21 6.08 -7.06 11.95
CA ILE A 21 6.22 -7.68 10.63
C ILE A 21 6.77 -6.67 9.62
N LEU A 22 7.57 -7.15 8.67
CA LEU A 22 8.03 -6.31 7.56
C LEU A 22 6.85 -5.86 6.71
N ARG A 23 6.79 -4.57 6.39
CA ARG A 23 5.70 -3.96 5.62
C ARG A 23 5.39 -4.72 4.33
N HIS A 24 6.41 -5.09 3.55
CA HIS A 24 6.23 -5.80 2.29
C HIS A 24 5.64 -7.20 2.47
N ARG A 25 6.00 -7.91 3.56
CA ARG A 25 5.44 -9.23 3.89
C ARG A 25 3.97 -9.12 4.25
N LEU A 26 3.61 -8.14 5.08
CA LEU A 26 2.22 -7.88 5.42
C LEU A 26 1.40 -7.52 4.17
N GLN A 27 1.94 -6.66 3.31
CA GLN A 27 1.29 -6.27 2.05
C GLN A 27 1.06 -7.48 1.14
N ARG A 28 2.02 -8.41 1.04
CA ARG A 28 1.88 -9.64 0.24
C ARG A 28 0.77 -10.54 0.79
N VAL A 29 0.79 -10.84 2.08
CA VAL A 29 -0.24 -11.69 2.72
C VAL A 29 -1.65 -11.11 2.52
N LEU A 30 -1.81 -9.80 2.68
CA LEU A 30 -3.10 -9.13 2.44
C LEU A 30 -3.51 -9.17 0.96
N TYR A 31 -2.56 -8.97 0.05
CA TYR A 31 -2.82 -9.04 -1.39
C TYR A 31 -3.29 -10.45 -1.80
N ASP A 32 -2.61 -11.49 -1.33
CA ASP A 32 -2.98 -12.88 -1.62
C ASP A 32 -4.37 -13.21 -1.06
N ALA A 33 -4.70 -12.74 0.15
CA ALA A 33 -6.02 -12.91 0.74
C ALA A 33 -7.13 -12.22 -0.08
N VAL A 34 -6.86 -11.02 -0.61
CA VAL A 34 -7.79 -10.27 -1.48
C VAL A 34 -8.04 -11.02 -2.79
N LEU A 35 -6.98 -11.58 -3.40
CA LEU A 35 -7.12 -12.40 -4.61
C LEU A 35 -7.93 -13.68 -4.34
N ASN A 36 -7.66 -14.35 -3.21
CA ASN A 36 -8.39 -15.55 -2.80
C ASN A 36 -9.87 -15.27 -2.51
N ALA A 37 -10.21 -14.06 -2.09
CA ALA A 37 -11.59 -13.60 -1.95
C ALA A 37 -12.27 -13.28 -3.30
N GLY A 38 -11.58 -13.42 -4.42
CA GLY A 38 -12.11 -13.16 -5.76
C GLY A 38 -12.18 -11.68 -6.12
N MET A 39 -11.49 -10.82 -5.40
CA MET A 39 -11.48 -9.38 -5.66
C MET A 39 -10.49 -9.01 -6.77
N THR A 40 -10.90 -8.10 -7.65
CA THR A 40 -10.06 -7.63 -8.75
C THR A 40 -9.13 -6.50 -8.29
N VAL A 41 -7.82 -6.69 -8.44
CA VAL A 41 -6.82 -5.65 -8.20
C VAL A 41 -6.27 -5.16 -9.54
N ASN A 42 -6.25 -3.84 -9.73
CA ASN A 42 -5.71 -3.22 -10.95
C ASN A 42 -4.55 -2.29 -10.58
N PHE A 43 -3.35 -2.65 -11.02
CA PHE A 43 -2.16 -1.80 -10.83
C PHE A 43 -2.02 -0.77 -11.94
N GLY A 44 -1.18 0.25 -11.71
CA GLY A 44 -0.94 1.32 -12.69
C GLY A 44 -2.10 2.30 -12.87
N LYS A 45 -3.13 2.21 -12.02
CA LYS A 45 -4.32 3.07 -12.07
C LYS A 45 -4.18 4.24 -11.09
N ARG A 46 -3.53 5.31 -11.54
CA ARG A 46 -3.43 6.55 -10.77
C ARG A 46 -4.70 7.38 -10.92
N THR A 47 -5.40 7.67 -9.82
CA THR A 47 -6.56 8.57 -9.82
C THR A 47 -6.16 10.01 -10.18
N GLU A 48 -6.89 10.63 -11.09
CA GLU A 48 -6.68 12.03 -11.49
C GLU A 48 -7.81 12.96 -11.06
N SER A 49 -9.04 12.51 -11.26
CA SER A 49 -10.24 13.25 -10.89
C SER A 49 -11.35 12.31 -10.43
N VAL A 50 -12.24 12.88 -9.63
CA VAL A 50 -13.45 12.21 -9.14
C VAL A 50 -14.63 13.15 -9.33
N ASP A 51 -15.68 12.65 -9.96
CA ASP A 51 -16.97 13.33 -10.09
C ASP A 51 -17.96 12.73 -9.09
N PHE A 52 -18.38 13.55 -8.13
CA PHE A 52 -19.32 13.19 -7.07
C PHE A 52 -20.77 13.62 -7.37
N ASN A 53 -21.00 14.41 -8.43
CA ASN A 53 -22.27 15.09 -8.67
C ASN A 53 -23.01 14.54 -9.90
N ARG A 54 -22.83 13.25 -10.19
CA ARG A 54 -23.56 12.61 -11.30
C ARG A 54 -25.05 12.55 -10.99
N GLU A 55 -25.86 12.68 -12.05
CA GLU A 55 -27.32 12.65 -11.96
C GLU A 55 -27.87 11.33 -11.39
N ASP A 56 -27.13 10.23 -11.55
CA ASP A 56 -27.48 8.89 -11.06
C ASP A 56 -27.07 8.65 -9.59
N GLY A 57 -26.50 9.66 -8.92
CA GLY A 57 -26.02 9.56 -7.54
C GLY A 57 -24.77 8.67 -7.38
N ARG A 58 -24.12 8.29 -8.49
CA ARG A 58 -22.90 7.48 -8.48
C ARG A 58 -21.66 8.36 -8.55
N VAL A 59 -20.53 7.76 -8.20
CA VAL A 59 -19.21 8.40 -8.26
C VAL A 59 -18.47 7.89 -9.49
N GLU A 60 -17.94 8.79 -10.32
CA GLU A 60 -17.05 8.43 -11.43
C GLU A 60 -15.61 8.82 -11.14
N LEU A 61 -14.69 7.87 -11.28
CA LEU A 61 -13.24 8.10 -11.25
C LEU A 61 -12.70 8.15 -12.67
N THR A 62 -11.79 9.08 -12.89
CA THR A 62 -10.91 9.09 -14.06
C THR A 62 -9.47 8.81 -13.63
N PHE A 63 -8.83 7.86 -14.31
CA PHE A 63 -7.43 7.50 -14.10
C PHE A 63 -6.53 8.18 -15.14
N GLY A 64 -5.24 8.30 -14.84
CA GLY A 64 -4.27 8.97 -15.71
C GLY A 64 -3.90 8.23 -17.00
N ASP A 65 -4.37 6.99 -17.15
CA ASP A 65 -4.35 6.29 -18.43
C ASP A 65 -5.58 6.60 -19.31
N GLY A 66 -6.44 7.52 -18.87
CA GLY A 66 -7.68 7.91 -19.54
C GLY A 66 -8.86 6.97 -19.28
N THR A 67 -8.66 5.84 -18.60
CA THR A 67 -9.76 4.93 -18.27
C THR A 67 -10.66 5.50 -17.18
N ARG A 68 -11.94 5.12 -17.20
CA ARG A 68 -12.95 5.59 -16.24
C ARG A 68 -13.66 4.44 -15.55
N ARG A 69 -14.13 4.68 -14.33
CA ARG A 69 -14.93 3.72 -13.56
C ARG A 69 -16.03 4.43 -12.80
N VAL A 70 -17.23 3.85 -12.84
CA VAL A 70 -18.40 4.34 -12.11
C VAL A 70 -18.74 3.36 -10.99
N GLY A 71 -18.94 3.86 -9.79
CA GLY A 71 -19.28 3.08 -8.60
C GLY A 71 -20.26 3.79 -7.69
N THR A 72 -20.79 3.08 -6.70
CA THR A 72 -21.69 3.67 -5.69
C THR A 72 -20.90 4.33 -4.56
N LEU A 73 -19.73 3.79 -4.23
CA LEU A 73 -18.88 4.25 -3.15
C LEU A 73 -17.42 4.22 -3.56
N LEU A 74 -16.67 5.24 -3.15
CA LEU A 74 -15.23 5.34 -3.32
C LEU A 74 -14.56 5.37 -1.94
N PHE A 75 -13.62 4.46 -1.72
CA PHE A 75 -12.73 4.49 -0.57
C PHE A 75 -11.41 5.20 -0.93
N GLY A 76 -11.12 6.34 -0.29
CA GLY A 76 -9.89 7.10 -0.48
C GLY A 76 -8.72 6.54 0.33
N THR A 77 -8.10 5.45 -0.13
CA THR A 77 -6.99 4.76 0.53
C THR A 77 -5.64 5.00 -0.14
N ASP A 78 -5.46 6.17 -0.77
CA ASP A 78 -4.28 6.59 -1.55
C ASP A 78 -3.18 7.32 -0.74
N GLY A 79 -3.25 7.23 0.59
CA GLY A 79 -2.16 7.61 1.49
C GLY A 79 -2.05 9.11 1.76
N SER A 80 -0.89 9.53 2.29
CA SER A 80 -0.71 10.88 2.83
C SER A 80 -0.82 12.00 1.78
N ARG A 81 -0.43 11.72 0.54
CA ARG A 81 -0.58 12.64 -0.62
C ARG A 81 -1.82 12.35 -1.47
N SER A 82 -2.85 11.80 -0.84
CA SER A 82 -4.08 11.36 -1.49
C SER A 82 -4.68 12.43 -2.42
N ARG A 83 -4.87 12.06 -3.69
CA ARG A 83 -5.61 12.84 -4.69
C ARG A 83 -7.10 12.80 -4.41
N VAL A 84 -7.64 11.68 -3.89
CA VAL A 84 -9.08 11.57 -3.56
C VAL A 84 -9.48 12.62 -2.53
N ARG A 85 -8.70 12.78 -1.46
CA ARG A 85 -8.88 13.84 -0.45
C ARG A 85 -8.91 15.23 -1.06
N GLU A 86 -8.01 15.54 -1.99
CA GLU A 86 -8.00 16.85 -2.66
C GLU A 86 -9.27 17.07 -3.50
N CYS A 87 -9.77 16.03 -4.17
CA CYS A 87 -11.03 16.10 -4.91
C CYS A 87 -12.25 16.31 -3.98
N CYS A 88 -12.26 15.69 -2.79
CA CYS A 88 -13.38 15.81 -1.84
C CYS A 88 -13.36 17.10 -1.02
N ALA A 89 -12.19 17.47 -0.48
CA ALA A 89 -12.06 18.55 0.50
C ALA A 89 -11.54 19.86 -0.10
N GLY A 90 -11.24 19.86 -1.40
CA GLY A 90 -10.65 20.98 -2.11
C GLY A 90 -9.12 21.10 -1.92
N PRO A 91 -8.49 22.04 -2.64
CA PRO A 91 -7.08 22.33 -2.46
C PRO A 91 -6.82 22.98 -1.09
N GLY A 92 -5.62 22.82 -0.56
CA GLY A 92 -5.18 23.50 0.68
C GLY A 92 -4.93 22.58 1.88
N HIS A 93 -5.31 21.30 1.80
CA HIS A 93 -5.04 20.30 2.84
C HIS A 93 -3.69 19.59 2.63
N GLY A 94 -2.64 20.41 2.54
CA GLY A 94 -1.27 19.96 2.33
C GLY A 94 -0.68 19.26 3.55
N LEU A 95 0.38 18.48 3.34
CA LEU A 95 1.15 17.90 4.44
C LEU A 95 2.03 18.99 5.07
N GLU A 96 1.97 19.10 6.39
CA GLU A 96 2.87 19.97 7.15
C GLU A 96 4.05 19.16 7.69
N TYR A 97 5.25 19.72 7.55
CA TYR A 97 6.45 19.09 8.09
C TYR A 97 6.51 19.28 9.61
N THR A 98 6.69 18.18 10.35
CA THR A 98 6.67 18.18 11.82
C THR A 98 7.97 18.70 12.46
N GLY A 99 8.98 19.03 11.67
CA GLY A 99 10.32 19.36 12.18
C GLY A 99 11.22 18.15 12.44
N VAL A 100 10.70 16.92 12.29
CA VAL A 100 11.41 15.68 12.59
C VAL A 100 11.49 14.76 11.37
N THR A 101 12.66 14.14 11.17
CA THR A 101 12.87 13.10 10.16
C THR A 101 13.31 11.81 10.84
N CYS A 102 12.58 10.71 10.59
CA CYS A 102 12.93 9.39 11.09
C CYS A 102 13.84 8.66 10.10
N LEU A 103 14.90 8.02 10.60
CA LEU A 103 15.76 7.12 9.83
C LEU A 103 15.48 5.68 10.25
N MET A 104 15.21 4.81 9.30
CA MET A 104 14.93 3.39 9.55
C MET A 104 15.75 2.51 8.58
N GLY A 105 16.13 1.32 9.03
CA GLY A 105 16.88 0.34 8.24
C GLY A 105 16.64 -1.07 8.75
N ILE A 106 16.87 -2.06 7.89
CA ILE A 106 16.79 -3.49 8.20
C ILE A 106 18.19 -4.06 7.98
N ALA A 107 18.70 -4.82 8.95
CA ALA A 107 19.93 -5.58 8.81
C ALA A 107 19.60 -7.06 8.58
N PRO A 108 20.30 -7.75 7.66
CA PRO A 108 20.15 -9.19 7.50
C PRO A 108 20.55 -9.89 8.81
N ARG A 109 19.85 -10.97 9.16
CA ARG A 109 20.22 -11.81 10.29
C ARG A 109 21.25 -12.83 9.80
N GLU A 110 22.27 -13.11 10.60
CA GLU A 110 23.39 -13.97 10.19
C GLU A 110 22.97 -15.42 9.87
N ASP A 111 21.78 -15.84 10.33
CA ASP A 111 21.19 -17.16 10.04
C ASP A 111 20.16 -17.15 8.89
N ASP A 112 20.00 -16.04 8.16
CA ASP A 112 19.14 -15.98 6.97
C ASP A 112 19.86 -16.61 5.76
N SER A 113 20.41 -17.83 5.93
CA SER A 113 20.85 -18.64 4.79
C SER A 113 19.60 -19.15 4.07
N ASP A 114 19.24 -18.42 3.03
CA ASP A 114 18.14 -18.63 2.10
C ASP A 114 17.75 -20.11 1.94
N GLY A 115 16.68 -20.48 2.64
CA GLY A 115 15.96 -21.75 2.49
C GLY A 115 14.56 -21.54 1.93
N ASP A 116 14.35 -20.51 1.11
CA ASP A 116 13.11 -20.34 0.33
C ASP A 116 13.26 -21.08 -1.00
N SER A 117 13.32 -22.42 -0.95
CA SER A 117 13.17 -23.24 -2.15
C SER A 117 11.68 -23.44 -2.47
N GLU A 118 10.99 -22.37 -2.88
CA GLU A 118 9.67 -22.47 -3.52
C GLU A 118 9.57 -21.43 -4.65
N GLY A 119 10.18 -21.81 -5.78
CA GLY A 119 9.86 -21.38 -7.16
C GLY A 119 9.30 -19.98 -7.39
N ASP A 120 10.13 -18.95 -7.26
CA ASP A 120 9.90 -17.67 -7.94
C ASP A 120 10.19 -17.84 -9.44
N GLY A 121 9.13 -17.87 -10.24
CA GLY A 121 9.23 -17.64 -11.67
C GLY A 121 9.75 -16.22 -11.91
N ASP A 122 10.93 -16.15 -12.53
CA ASP A 122 11.54 -15.05 -13.27
C ASP A 122 10.72 -13.73 -13.35
N ASP A 123 11.05 -12.77 -12.50
CA ASP A 123 10.84 -11.34 -12.81
C ASP A 123 12.22 -10.73 -13.11
N GLY A 124 12.50 -10.66 -14.42
CA GLY A 124 13.77 -10.28 -15.00
C GLY A 124 14.25 -8.88 -14.59
N CYS A 125 15.32 -8.87 -13.79
CA CYS A 125 16.34 -7.82 -13.78
C CYS A 125 17.72 -8.46 -13.60
N ARG A 126 18.10 -9.36 -14.54
CA ARG A 126 19.50 -9.79 -14.69
C ARG A 126 20.32 -8.63 -15.28
N GLY A 127 20.85 -7.79 -14.40
CA GLY A 127 22.12 -7.12 -14.67
C GLY A 127 23.22 -8.14 -14.40
N ASP A 128 24.00 -8.49 -15.44
CA ASP A 128 25.12 -9.43 -15.35
C ASP A 128 26.07 -9.07 -14.21
N VAL A 129 26.22 -9.97 -13.23
CA VAL A 129 27.32 -9.89 -12.26
C VAL A 129 28.16 -11.15 -12.41
N ALA A 130 29.31 -10.94 -13.03
CA ALA A 130 30.42 -11.86 -13.05
C ALA A 130 30.79 -12.32 -11.65
N THR A 131 31.11 -13.61 -11.55
CA THR A 131 31.65 -14.33 -10.40
C THR A 131 32.80 -13.54 -9.75
N GLY A 132 32.54 -12.95 -8.60
CA GLY A 132 33.56 -12.25 -7.82
C GLY A 132 33.01 -11.86 -6.46
N ALA A 133 33.59 -12.43 -5.40
CA ALA A 133 33.26 -12.15 -4.01
C ALA A 133 33.43 -10.65 -3.69
N ALA A 134 32.37 -9.86 -3.90
CA ALA A 134 32.34 -8.46 -3.54
C ALA A 134 31.83 -8.33 -2.10
N ILE A 135 32.72 -7.90 -1.21
CA ILE A 135 32.42 -7.45 0.15
C ILE A 135 31.27 -6.44 0.06
N ARG A 136 30.06 -6.85 0.48
CA ARG A 136 28.88 -5.98 0.48
C ARG A 136 29.14 -4.87 1.48
N LYS A 137 29.39 -3.64 1.00
CA LYS A 137 29.57 -2.47 1.85
C LYS A 137 28.35 -2.33 2.75
N ARG A 138 28.57 -2.32 4.08
CA ARG A 138 27.56 -1.96 5.08
C ARG A 138 27.10 -0.54 4.77
N GLY A 139 25.95 -0.41 4.13
CA GLY A 139 25.35 0.84 3.74
C GLY A 139 23.90 0.87 4.20
N ILE A 140 23.48 1.99 4.76
CA ILE A 140 22.06 2.29 4.99
C ILE A 140 21.46 2.46 3.60
N CYS A 141 20.70 1.46 3.14
CA CYS A 141 19.95 1.55 1.90
C CYS A 141 18.69 2.37 2.19
N PHE A 142 18.52 3.49 1.48
CA PHE A 142 17.26 4.24 1.47
C PHE A 142 16.35 3.58 0.43
N PRO A 143 15.30 2.83 0.82
CA PRO A 143 14.29 2.43 -0.16
C PRO A 143 13.57 3.70 -0.61
N ALA A 144 13.91 4.17 -1.81
CA ALA A 144 13.15 5.18 -2.50
C ALA A 144 11.69 4.70 -2.61
N SER A 145 10.77 5.60 -2.24
CA SER A 145 9.33 5.41 -2.22
C SER A 145 8.74 5.16 -3.63
N SER A 146 8.96 3.99 -4.22
CA SER A 146 8.23 3.50 -5.39
C SER A 146 7.09 2.55 -5.03
N THR A 147 7.01 2.08 -3.77
CA THR A 147 6.02 1.09 -3.31
C THR A 147 4.62 1.65 -3.01
N ASN A 148 4.39 2.94 -3.18
CA ASN A 148 3.07 3.55 -2.92
C ASN A 148 2.12 3.55 -4.13
N GLY A 149 2.41 2.76 -5.17
CA GLY A 149 1.64 2.71 -6.42
C GLY A 149 0.26 2.03 -6.36
N CYS A 150 -0.26 1.69 -5.19
CA CYS A 150 -1.61 1.12 -5.05
C CYS A 150 -2.56 2.22 -4.55
N HIS A 151 -3.51 2.63 -5.37
CA HIS A 151 -4.52 3.63 -5.02
C HIS A 151 -5.90 3.05 -5.36
N GLY A 152 -6.68 2.73 -4.32
CA GLY A 152 -8.08 2.33 -4.42
C GLY A 152 -8.32 0.84 -4.64
N SER A 153 -8.95 0.20 -3.66
CA SER A 153 -9.67 -1.06 -3.83
C SER A 153 -11.11 -0.74 -4.23
N PHE A 154 -11.56 -1.33 -5.34
CA PHE A 154 -12.90 -1.16 -5.91
C PHE A 154 -13.70 -2.44 -5.73
N PHE A 155 -14.96 -2.31 -5.31
CA PHE A 155 -15.92 -3.42 -5.23
C PHE A 155 -16.99 -3.22 -6.32
N PRO A 156 -17.11 -4.12 -7.31
CA PRO A 156 -18.31 -4.21 -8.12
C PRO A 156 -19.44 -4.86 -7.32
N VAL A 157 -20.67 -4.42 -7.57
CA VAL A 157 -21.90 -5.15 -7.24
C VAL A 157 -22.31 -5.93 -8.47
#